data_AF-A0AA51M3C5-F1
#
_entry.id   AF-A0AA51M3C5-F1
#
_cell.length_a   1.000
_cell.length_b   1.000
_cell.length_c   1.000
_cell.angle_alpha   90.00
_cell.angle_beta   90.00
_cell.angle_gamma   90.00
#
_symmetry.space_group_name_H-M   'P 1'
#
loop_
_entity.id
_entity.type
_entity.pdbx_description
1 polymer ?
#
loop_
_entity_poly.entity_id
_entity_poly.type
_entity_poly.pdbx_seq_one_letter_code
_entity_poly.pdbx_strand_id
1 'polypeptide(L)'
;MSVIILIGIWMYSEYRPGDFLELCGWLLGNRAGFGLGIVAEMGMQGLDLLVSDAGRIRMAMGLKNLRWGVRTLLPAGFIMIQGAIARADEVAELLAVRGYRSRGTVCPEFRTGTWDYIAGIAMIFVLVAGFVPVSEFFILYR
;
A
#
# COMPACT_ATOMS: atom_id res chain seq x y z
N MET A 1 -9.77 9.92 -13.21
CA MET A 1 -8.34 9.71 -12.89
C MET A 1 -7.94 10.40 -11.59
N SER A 2 -8.19 11.70 -11.42
CA SER A 2 -7.96 12.44 -10.16
C SER A 2 -8.62 11.77 -8.94
N VAL A 3 -9.87 11.32 -9.07
CA VAL A 3 -10.61 10.65 -7.98
C VAL A 3 -9.93 9.37 -7.50
N ILE A 4 -9.42 8.53 -8.43
CA ILE A 4 -8.75 7.27 -8.10
C ILE A 4 -7.45 7.53 -7.33
N ILE A 5 -6.70 8.55 -7.76
CA ILE A 5 -5.47 8.97 -7.08
C ILE A 5 -5.78 9.47 -5.66
N LEU A 6 -6.86 10.24 -5.50
CA LEU A 6 -7.28 10.78 -4.21
C LEU A 6 -7.66 9.66 -3.22
N ILE A 7 -8.40 8.65 -3.70
CA ILE A 7 -8.72 7.46 -2.92
C ILE A 7 -7.45 6.71 -2.53
N GLY A 8 -6.52 6.53 -3.47
CA GLY A 8 -5.24 5.86 -3.19
C GLY A 8 -4.39 6.60 -2.15
N ILE A 9 -4.32 7.94 -2.22
CA ILE A 9 -3.61 8.76 -1.23
C ILE A 9 -4.26 8.63 0.15
N TRP A 10 -5.58 8.70 0.22
CA TRP A 10 -6.31 8.58 1.48
C TRP A 10 -6.12 7.18 2.11
N MET A 11 -6.21 6.13 1.30
CA MET A 11 -5.92 4.76 1.73
C MET A 11 -4.49 4.62 2.24
N TYR A 12 -3.52 5.24 1.56
CA TYR A 12 -2.11 5.24 1.97
C TYR A 12 -1.91 5.99 3.29
N SER A 13 -2.60 7.10 3.52
CA SER A 13 -2.40 7.91 4.74
C SER A 13 -2.87 7.24 6.02
N GLU A 14 -3.88 6.38 5.94
CA GLU A 14 -4.45 5.68 7.11
C GLU A 14 -3.86 4.27 7.29
N TYR A 15 -2.98 3.85 6.39
CA TYR A 15 -2.40 2.52 6.37
C TYR A 15 -1.69 2.17 7.68
N ARG A 16 -1.96 0.98 8.20
CA ARG A 16 -1.22 0.38 9.31
C ARG A 16 -0.60 -0.95 8.89
N PRO A 17 0.60 -1.29 9.42
CA PRO A 17 1.22 -2.58 9.16
C PRO A 17 0.28 -3.74 9.54
N GLY A 18 -0.01 -4.62 8.60
CA GLY A 18 -0.93 -5.76 8.76
C GLY A 18 -2.27 -5.59 8.05
N ASP A 19 -2.68 -4.37 7.70
CA ASP A 19 -3.98 -4.10 7.07
C ASP A 19 -4.13 -4.81 5.72
N PHE A 20 -3.07 -4.87 4.90
CA PHE A 20 -3.13 -5.57 3.61
C PHE A 20 -3.20 -7.09 3.80
N LEU A 21 -2.57 -7.61 4.84
CA LEU A 21 -2.62 -9.04 5.15
C LEU A 21 -4.04 -9.47 5.53
N GLU A 22 -4.69 -8.70 6.40
CA GLU A 22 -6.07 -8.94 6.82
C GLU A 22 -7.06 -8.73 5.67
N LEU A 23 -6.93 -7.64 4.92
CA LEU A 23 -7.77 -7.31 3.78
C LEU A 23 -7.70 -8.39 2.69
N CYS A 24 -6.50 -8.79 2.28
CA CYS A 24 -6.33 -9.83 1.28
C CYS A 24 -6.78 -11.19 1.80
N GLY A 25 -6.51 -11.52 3.07
CA GLY A 25 -6.99 -12.75 3.70
C GLY A 25 -8.52 -12.85 3.71
N TRP A 26 -9.20 -11.75 3.98
CA TRP A 26 -10.67 -11.66 3.93
C TRP A 26 -11.22 -11.73 2.50
N LEU A 27 -10.65 -10.97 1.56
CA LEU A 27 -11.17 -10.86 0.19
C LEU A 27 -10.91 -12.10 -0.68
N LEU A 28 -9.72 -12.69 -0.55
CA LEU A 28 -9.20 -13.77 -1.43
C LEU A 28 -9.03 -15.09 -0.67
N GLY A 29 -9.46 -15.14 0.59
CA GLY A 29 -9.41 -16.31 1.45
C GLY A 29 -8.01 -16.65 1.98
N ASN A 30 -7.97 -17.69 2.83
CA ASN A 30 -6.79 -17.99 3.64
C ASN A 30 -5.51 -18.32 2.86
N ARG A 31 -5.58 -18.89 1.64
CA ARG A 31 -4.36 -19.33 0.93
C ARG A 31 -3.82 -18.30 -0.05
N ALA A 32 -4.64 -17.89 -1.01
CA ALA A 32 -4.25 -16.93 -2.04
C ALA A 32 -4.19 -15.51 -1.47
N GLY A 33 -5.17 -15.16 -0.63
CA GLY A 33 -5.21 -13.89 0.08
C GLY A 33 -4.03 -13.68 1.02
N PHE A 34 -3.66 -14.68 1.79
CA PHE A 34 -2.46 -14.60 2.64
C PHE A 34 -1.20 -14.34 1.82
N GLY A 35 -1.01 -15.07 0.71
CA GLY A 35 0.17 -14.90 -0.14
C GLY A 35 0.26 -13.50 -0.74
N LEU A 36 -0.84 -12.98 -1.28
CA LEU A 36 -0.91 -11.63 -1.84
C LEU A 36 -0.78 -10.56 -0.76
N GLY A 37 -1.37 -10.78 0.41
CA GLY A 37 -1.28 -9.90 1.57
C GLY A 37 0.16 -9.76 2.08
N ILE A 38 0.90 -10.87 2.23
CA ILE A 38 2.32 -10.81 2.61
C ILE A 38 3.14 -10.05 1.57
N VAL A 39 2.93 -10.30 0.28
CA VAL A 39 3.67 -9.61 -0.77
C VAL A 39 3.37 -8.11 -0.75
N ALA A 40 2.10 -7.73 -0.55
CA ALA A 40 1.69 -6.33 -0.42
C ALA A 40 2.30 -5.66 0.82
N GLU A 41 2.22 -6.30 1.98
CA GLU A 41 2.82 -5.80 3.23
C GLU A 41 4.32 -5.60 3.12
N MET A 42 5.04 -6.61 2.61
CA MET A 42 6.49 -6.53 2.42
C MET A 42 6.87 -5.46 1.39
N GLY A 43 6.08 -5.34 0.31
CA GLY A 43 6.28 -4.31 -0.70
C GLY A 43 6.10 -2.90 -0.12
N MET A 44 5.06 -2.70 0.67
CA MET A 44 4.75 -1.43 1.32
C MET A 44 5.83 -1.03 2.34
N GLN A 45 6.22 -1.95 3.23
CA GLN A 45 7.33 -1.74 4.15
C GLN A 45 8.65 -1.48 3.40
N GLY A 46 8.88 -2.17 2.29
CA GLY A 46 10.02 -1.96 1.42
C GLY A 46 10.06 -0.57 0.79
N LEU A 47 8.91 -0.01 0.39
CA LEU A 47 8.81 1.34 -0.17
C LEU A 47 9.22 2.42 0.83
N ASP A 48 8.72 2.35 2.07
CA ASP A 48 9.09 3.30 3.13
C ASP A 48 10.60 3.27 3.42
N LEU A 49 11.19 2.07 3.43
CA LEU A 49 12.63 1.90 3.57
C LEU A 49 13.40 2.46 2.37
N LEU A 50 12.92 2.26 1.16
CA LEU A 50 13.54 2.81 -0.06
C LEU A 50 13.53 4.35 -0.07
N VAL A 51 12.45 4.97 0.40
CA VAL A 51 12.38 6.44 0.55
C VAL A 51 13.41 6.93 1.57
N SER A 52 13.54 6.24 2.70
CA SER A 52 14.57 6.53 3.71
C SER A 52 15.99 6.38 3.16
N ASP A 53 16.26 5.30 2.43
CA ASP A 53 17.55 5.05 1.77
C ASP A 53 17.86 6.13 0.71
N ALA A 54 16.85 6.58 -0.04
CA ALA A 54 17.00 7.66 -1.02
C ALA A 54 17.47 8.95 -0.33
N GLY A 55 16.85 9.28 0.81
CA GLY A 55 17.22 10.42 1.65
C GLY A 55 18.66 10.31 2.16
N ARG A 56 19.06 9.13 2.67
CA ARG A 56 20.43 8.87 3.16
C ARG A 56 21.47 9.00 2.05
N ILE A 57 21.21 8.42 0.87
CA ILE A 57 22.08 8.53 -0.30
C ILE A 57 22.20 9.99 -0.74
N ARG A 58 21.10 10.76 -0.69
CA ARG A 58 21.11 12.20 -1.00
C ARG A 58 21.99 12.98 -0.05
N MET A 59 21.85 12.74 1.26
CA MET A 59 22.70 13.39 2.27
C MET A 59 24.18 13.02 2.07
N ALA A 60 24.49 11.75 1.83
CA ALA A 60 25.86 11.29 1.61
C ALA A 60 26.51 11.91 0.36
N MET A 61 25.74 12.11 -0.72
CA MET A 61 26.24 12.81 -1.91
C MET A 61 26.46 14.30 -1.65
N GLY A 62 25.59 14.93 -0.86
CA GLY A 62 25.78 16.31 -0.39
C GLY A 62 27.10 16.48 0.37
N LEU A 63 27.41 15.55 1.29
CA LEU A 63 28.69 15.54 2.02
C LEU A 63 29.91 15.35 1.09
N LYS A 64 29.75 14.66 -0.03
CA LYS A 64 30.80 14.44 -1.03
C LYS A 64 30.88 15.55 -2.09
N ASN A 65 30.13 16.65 -1.95
CA ASN A 65 30.01 17.70 -2.97
C ASN A 65 29.61 17.17 -4.37
N LEU A 66 28.91 16.04 -4.42
CA LEU A 66 28.40 15.45 -5.64
C LEU A 66 26.99 15.98 -5.94
N ARG A 67 26.75 16.41 -7.18
CA ARG A 67 25.43 16.89 -7.61
C ARG A 67 24.50 15.73 -7.89
N TRP A 68 23.29 15.78 -7.34
CA TRP A 68 22.21 14.85 -7.70
C TRP A 68 21.83 15.07 -9.16
N GLY A 69 22.05 14.07 -10.00
CA GLY A 69 21.75 14.13 -11.44
C GLY A 69 21.61 12.74 -12.05
N VAL A 70 21.39 12.70 -13.37
CA VAL A 70 21.12 11.45 -14.10
C VAL A 70 22.29 10.46 -13.97
N ARG A 71 23.54 10.95 -13.96
CA ARG A 71 24.74 10.11 -13.78
C ARG A 71 24.86 9.50 -12.38
N THR A 72 24.33 10.16 -11.34
CA THR A 72 24.36 9.63 -9.96
C THR A 72 23.14 8.76 -9.66
N LEU A 73 22.09 8.83 -10.48
CA LEU A 73 20.87 8.04 -10.34
C LEU A 73 21.14 6.54 -10.53
N LEU A 74 21.95 6.17 -11.52
CA LEU A 74 22.32 4.78 -11.79
C LEU A 74 23.01 4.10 -10.59
N PRO A 75 24.12 4.63 -10.04
CA PRO A 75 24.76 4.02 -8.89
C PRO A 75 23.89 4.07 -7.63
N ALA A 76 23.11 5.15 -7.42
CA ALA A 76 22.16 5.21 -6.31
C ALA A 76 21.09 4.10 -6.42
N GLY A 77 20.50 3.94 -7.60
CA GLY A 77 19.51 2.88 -7.87
C GLY A 77 20.09 1.48 -7.68
N PHE A 78 21.33 1.25 -8.12
CA PHE A 78 22.00 -0.02 -7.91
C PHE A 78 22.20 -0.35 -6.42
N ILE A 79 22.65 0.62 -5.61
CA ILE A 79 22.79 0.47 -4.16
C ILE A 79 21.43 0.15 -3.51
N MET A 80 20.37 0.85 -3.93
CA MET A 80 19.02 0.64 -3.41
C MET A 80 18.48 -0.76 -3.75
N ILE A 81 18.69 -1.23 -4.99
CA ILE A 81 18.28 -2.57 -5.41
C ILE A 81 19.04 -3.63 -4.61
N GLN A 82 20.37 -3.49 -4.46
CA GLN A 82 21.15 -4.42 -3.65
C GLN A 82 20.69 -4.45 -2.19
N GLY A 83 20.44 -3.27 -1.59
CA GLY A 83 19.91 -3.17 -0.24
C GLY A 83 18.52 -3.80 -0.10
N ALA A 84 17.65 -3.63 -1.10
CA ALA A 84 16.33 -4.25 -1.13
C ALA A 84 16.42 -5.79 -1.22
N ILE A 85 17.30 -6.33 -2.06
CA ILE A 85 17.51 -7.77 -2.19
C ILE A 85 18.08 -8.37 -0.89
N ALA A 86 19.10 -7.74 -0.31
CA ALA A 86 19.70 -8.20 0.94
C ALA A 86 18.68 -8.25 2.08
N ARG A 87 17.85 -7.21 2.23
CA ARG A 87 16.77 -7.18 3.22
C ARG A 87 15.69 -8.22 2.94
N ALA A 88 15.34 -8.43 1.66
CA ALA A 88 14.38 -9.47 1.31
C ALA A 88 14.87 -10.86 1.72
N ASP A 89 16.18 -11.11 1.60
CA ASP A 89 16.82 -12.37 2.03
C ASP A 89 16.78 -12.52 3.56
N GLU A 90 17.13 -11.46 4.31
CA GLU A 90 17.01 -11.43 5.78
C GLU A 90 15.58 -11.71 6.26
N VAL A 91 14.57 -11.10 5.62
CA VAL A 91 13.17 -11.34 6.00
C VAL A 91 12.71 -12.73 5.58
N ALA A 92 13.18 -13.25 4.43
CA ALA A 92 12.90 -14.62 4.02
C ALA A 92 13.46 -15.64 5.02
N GLU A 93 14.69 -15.43 5.51
CA GLU A 93 15.30 -16.25 6.55
C GLU A 93 14.51 -16.17 7.87
N LEU A 94 14.13 -14.97 8.31
CA LEU A 94 13.30 -14.78 9.51
C LEU A 94 11.95 -15.50 9.40
N LEU A 95 11.31 -15.45 8.22
CA LEU A 95 10.07 -16.17 7.97
C LEU A 95 10.30 -17.69 8.01
N ALA A 96 11.36 -18.18 7.38
CA ALA A 96 11.70 -19.60 7.37
C ALA A 96 11.97 -20.14 8.80
N VAL A 97 12.71 -19.39 9.62
CA VAL A 97 12.98 -19.74 11.03
C VAL A 97 11.68 -19.78 11.86
N ARG A 98 10.72 -18.90 11.56
CA ARG A 98 9.38 -18.92 12.18
C ARG A 98 8.47 -20.05 11.66
N GLY A 99 8.98 -20.92 10.79
CA GLY A 99 8.26 -22.07 10.25
C GLY A 99 7.41 -21.75 9.03
N TYR A 100 7.53 -20.55 8.44
CA TYR A 100 6.85 -20.23 7.20
C TYR A 100 7.48 -20.99 6.03
N ARG A 101 6.71 -21.90 5.42
CA ARG A 101 7.14 -22.64 4.21
C ARG A 101 6.47 -22.13 2.94
N SER A 102 5.14 -22.00 2.97
CA SER A 102 4.33 -21.44 1.88
C SER A 102 2.89 -21.33 2.36
N ARG A 103 2.12 -20.34 1.87
CA ARG A 103 0.67 -20.21 2.08
C ARG A 103 0.28 -20.37 3.56
N GLY A 104 0.28 -19.26 4.28
CA GLY A 104 -0.24 -19.24 5.65
C GLY A 104 -1.75 -19.19 5.68
N THR A 105 -2.27 -19.00 6.89
CA THR A 105 -3.65 -18.63 7.16
C THR A 105 -3.59 -17.41 8.06
N VAL A 106 -4.43 -16.40 7.80
CA VAL A 106 -4.60 -15.28 8.73
C VAL A 106 -6.04 -15.32 9.23
N CYS A 107 -6.24 -15.07 10.52
CA CYS A 107 -7.57 -14.77 11.05
C CYS A 107 -7.70 -13.24 11.01
N PRO A 108 -8.40 -12.66 10.02
CA PRO A 108 -8.52 -11.21 9.92
C PRO A 108 -9.35 -10.68 11.09
N GLU A 109 -8.87 -9.63 11.76
CA GLU A 109 -9.54 -9.02 12.91
C GLU A 109 -9.78 -7.52 12.63
N PHE A 110 -10.87 -7.22 11.92
CA PHE A 110 -11.23 -5.84 11.63
C PHE A 110 -11.82 -5.16 12.87
N ARG A 111 -11.18 -4.08 13.32
CA ARG A 111 -11.74 -3.22 14.36
C ARG A 111 -12.61 -2.14 13.72
N THR A 112 -13.91 -2.24 13.95
CA THR A 112 -14.86 -1.24 13.46
C THR A 112 -14.95 -0.05 14.42
N GLY A 113 -14.76 1.16 13.89
CA GLY A 113 -14.94 2.42 14.59
C GLY A 113 -16.33 3.01 14.39
N THR A 114 -16.75 3.94 15.24
CA THR A 114 -18.02 4.68 15.07
C THR A 114 -18.05 5.50 13.77
N TRP A 115 -16.89 5.95 13.30
CA TRP A 115 -16.73 6.65 12.03
C TRP A 115 -16.99 5.76 10.81
N ASP A 116 -16.81 4.44 10.92
CA ASP A 116 -17.04 3.51 9.82
C ASP A 116 -18.52 3.43 9.45
N TYR A 117 -19.42 3.61 10.42
CA TYR A 117 -20.86 3.70 10.16
C TYR A 117 -21.22 4.93 9.35
N ILE A 118 -20.64 6.08 9.68
CA ILE A 118 -20.88 7.34 8.95
C ILE A 118 -20.32 7.22 7.53
N ALA A 119 -19.11 6.69 7.39
CA ALA A 119 -18.50 6.43 6.08
C ALA A 119 -19.32 5.44 5.25
N GLY A 120 -19.85 4.38 5.87
CA GLY A 120 -20.72 3.40 5.22
C GLY A 120 -22.02 4.02 4.71
N ILE A 121 -22.69 4.86 5.51
CA ILE A 121 -23.90 5.58 5.09
C ILE A 121 -23.59 6.56 3.94
N ALA A 122 -22.48 7.30 4.04
CA ALA A 122 -22.06 8.23 3.00
C ALA A 122 -21.77 7.50 1.68
N MET A 123 -21.13 6.33 1.73
CA MET A 123 -20.87 5.49 0.57
C MET A 123 -22.17 5.01 -0.10
N ILE A 124 -23.15 4.55 0.70
CA ILE A 124 -24.46 4.15 0.19
C ILE A 124 -25.16 5.34 -0.48
N PHE A 125 -25.13 6.53 0.14
CA PHE A 125 -25.74 7.73 -0.42
C PHE A 125 -25.12 8.12 -1.77
N VAL A 126 -23.79 8.13 -1.86
CA VAL A 126 -23.07 8.40 -3.12
C VAL A 126 -23.40 7.36 -4.19
N LEU A 127 -23.49 6.09 -3.81
CA LEU A 127 -23.85 5.01 -4.73
C LEU A 127 -25.27 5.20 -5.26
N VAL A 128 -26.25 5.46 -4.39
CA VAL A 128 -27.63 5.74 -4.79
C VAL A 128 -27.71 6.99 -5.67
N ALA A 129 -27.08 8.09 -5.28
CA ALA A 129 -27.05 9.32 -6.08
C ALA A 129 -26.41 9.12 -7.46
N GLY A 130 -25.41 8.23 -7.57
CA GLY A 130 -24.79 7.88 -8.85
C GLY A 130 -25.66 6.99 -9.74
N PHE A 131 -26.54 6.17 -9.15
CA PHE A 131 -27.48 5.32 -9.90
C PHE A 131 -28.81 6.03 -10.24
N VAL A 132 -29.18 7.10 -9.52
CA VAL A 132 -30.35 7.92 -9.88
C VAL A 132 -30.03 8.68 -11.16
N PRO A 133 -30.73 8.42 -12.28
CA PRO A 133 -30.53 9.17 -13.51
C PRO A 133 -31.01 10.62 -13.30
N VAL A 134 -30.06 11.52 -13.04
CA VAL A 134 -30.29 12.97 -12.94
C VAL A 134 -30.94 13.54 -14.21
N SER A 135 -30.87 12.81 -15.34
CA SER A 135 -31.51 13.16 -16.60
C SER A 135 -33.05 13.18 -16.55
N GLU A 136 -33.70 12.41 -15.67
CA GLU A 136 -35.18 12.39 -15.61
C GLU A 136 -35.78 13.54 -14.82
N PHE A 137 -35.01 14.19 -13.92
CA PHE A 137 -35.50 15.34 -13.16
C PHE A 137 -35.42 16.67 -13.93
N PHE A 138 -34.60 16.76 -14.99
CA PHE A 138 -34.43 18.00 -15.76
C PHE A 138 -35.41 18.17 -16.94
N ILE A 139 -36.22 17.15 -17.29
CA ILE A 139 -37.16 17.22 -18.43
C ILE A 139 -38.52 17.83 -18.04
N LEU A 140 -38.81 18.07 -16.76
CA LEU A 140 -40.08 18.65 -16.29
C LEU A 140 -40.01 20.16 -15.99
N TYR A 141 -39.07 20.89 -16.60
CA TYR A 141 -38.98 22.35 -16.51
C TYR A 141 -38.73 22.99 -17.89
N ARG A 142 -39.52 22.61 -18.89
CA ARG A 142 -39.65 23.35 -20.15
C ARG A 142 -41.11 23.45 -20.58
#